data_AF-A0A7I9ZZ32-F1
#
_entry.id   AF-A0A7I9ZZ32-F1
#
_cell.length_a   1.000
_cell.length_b   1.000
_cell.length_c   1.000
_cell.angle_alpha   90.00
_cell.angle_beta   90.00
_cell.angle_gamma   90.00
#
_symmetry.space_group_name_H-M   'P 1'
#
loop_
_entity.id
_entity.type
_entity.pdbx_description
1 polymer ?
#
loop_
_entity_poly.entity_id
_entity_poly.type
_entity_poly.pdbx_seq_one_letter_code
_entity_poly.pdbx_strand_id
1 'polypeptide(L)'
;MNADLFVYICLSTFNTTVMKRVQLLLVCLVLSAAAFAADKVIKLPQPNLNRTGTVMKALSERHSTREFASKTLNLTDLSDLLWAANGVNRKDSGKRTAPSALNKQELTYM
;
A
#
# COMPACT_ATOMS: atom_id res chain seq x y z
N MET A 1 -13.59 61.55 -3.88
CA MET A 1 -13.81 60.10 -4.06
C MET A 1 -15.20 59.81 -3.51
N ASN A 2 -16.17 59.48 -4.37
CA ASN A 2 -17.59 59.40 -3.96
C ASN A 2 -17.82 58.17 -3.08
N ALA A 3 -18.73 58.27 -2.11
CA ALA A 3 -19.02 57.18 -1.15
C ALA A 3 -19.35 55.85 -1.85
N ASP A 4 -20.01 55.91 -3.01
CA ASP A 4 -20.35 54.74 -3.82
C ASP A 4 -19.13 53.99 -4.37
N LEU A 5 -18.07 54.72 -4.75
CA LEU A 5 -16.83 54.12 -5.25
C LEU A 5 -16.06 53.42 -4.12
N PHE A 6 -16.11 53.98 -2.91
CA PHE A 6 -15.48 53.38 -1.73
C PHE A 6 -16.19 52.08 -1.31
N VAL A 7 -17.54 52.07 -1.28
CA VAL A 7 -18.34 50.88 -0.95
C VAL A 7 -18.11 49.76 -1.99
N TYR A 8 -18.03 50.10 -3.28
CA TYR A 8 -17.75 49.14 -4.35
C TYR A 8 -16.37 48.48 -4.22
N ILE A 9 -15.33 49.25 -3.86
CA ILE A 9 -13.97 48.73 -3.65
C ILE A 9 -13.92 47.82 -2.41
N CYS A 10 -14.59 48.19 -1.31
CA CYS A 10 -14.68 47.35 -0.11
C CYS A 10 -15.44 46.04 -0.39
N LEU A 11 -16.54 46.08 -1.15
CA LEU A 11 -17.32 44.89 -1.48
C LEU A 11 -16.57 43.94 -2.44
N SER A 12 -15.85 44.49 -3.42
CA SER A 12 -15.03 43.69 -4.36
C SER A 12 -13.80 43.06 -3.70
N THR A 13 -13.13 43.78 -2.78
CA THR A 13 -12.02 43.22 -1.98
C THR A 13 -12.51 42.18 -0.95
N PHE A 14 -13.69 42.37 -0.36
CA PHE A 14 -14.33 41.36 0.49
C PHE A 14 -14.67 40.10 -0.31
N ASN A 15 -15.31 40.22 -1.48
CA ASN A 15 -15.67 39.09 -2.34
C ASN A 15 -14.45 38.31 -2.85
N THR A 16 -13.37 39.00 -3.23
CA THR A 16 -12.12 38.34 -3.65
C THR A 16 -11.42 37.63 -2.49
N THR A 17 -11.50 38.15 -1.27
CA THR A 17 -10.97 37.49 -0.07
C THR A 17 -11.79 36.25 0.29
N VAL A 18 -13.12 36.32 0.17
CA VAL A 18 -14.03 35.17 0.34
C VAL A 18 -13.75 34.10 -0.73
N MET A 19 -13.64 34.47 -2.01
CA MET A 19 -13.30 33.54 -3.10
C MET A 19 -11.95 32.84 -2.89
N LYS A 20 -10.90 33.56 -2.46
CA LYS A 20 -9.58 32.97 -2.18
C LYS A 20 -9.63 31.96 -1.04
N ARG A 21 -10.42 32.23 0.02
CA ARG A 21 -10.64 31.29 1.13
C ARG A 21 -11.43 30.06 0.68
N VAL A 22 -12.46 30.24 -0.15
CA VAL A 22 -13.21 29.12 -0.74
C VAL A 22 -12.31 28.26 -1.62
N GLN A 23 -11.49 28.87 -2.49
CA GLN A 23 -10.51 28.14 -3.30
C GLN A 23 -9.49 27.39 -2.43
N LEU A 24 -8.99 28.01 -1.36
CA LEU A 24 -8.06 27.35 -0.44
C LEU A 24 -8.72 26.14 0.25
N LEU A 25 -9.96 26.28 0.72
CA LEU A 25 -10.72 25.17 1.31
C LEU A 25 -10.97 24.04 0.31
N LEU A 26 -11.27 24.39 -0.94
CA LEU A 26 -11.50 23.42 -2.02
C LEU A 26 -10.21 22.66 -2.36
N VAL A 27 -9.06 23.35 -2.40
CA VAL A 27 -7.74 22.73 -2.56
C VAL A 27 -7.41 21.81 -1.38
N CYS A 28 -7.64 22.24 -0.14
CA CYS A 28 -7.44 21.41 1.05
C CYS A 28 -8.32 20.15 1.04
N LEU A 29 -9.56 20.27 0.58
CA LEU A 29 -10.49 19.13 0.47
C LEU A 29 -10.01 18.12 -0.56
N VAL A 30 -9.58 18.58 -1.75
CA VAL A 30 -9.04 17.71 -2.81
C VAL A 30 -7.75 17.01 -2.35
N LEU A 31 -6.84 17.73 -1.69
CA LEU A 31 -5.61 17.15 -1.15
C LEU A 31 -5.89 16.08 -0.07
N SER A 32 -6.88 16.32 0.80
CA SER A 32 -7.27 15.36 1.83
C SER A 32 -7.87 14.09 1.23
N ALA A 33 -8.76 14.23 0.24
CA ALA A 33 -9.35 13.08 -0.47
C ALA A 33 -8.28 12.22 -1.17
N ALA A 34 -7.27 12.85 -1.78
CA ALA A 34 -6.14 12.14 -2.38
C ALA A 34 -5.31 11.37 -1.34
N ALA A 35 -5.12 11.90 -0.14
CA ALA A 35 -4.41 11.20 0.94
C ALA A 35 -5.16 9.96 1.46
N PHE A 36 -6.50 9.99 1.49
CA PHE A 36 -7.32 8.83 1.88
C PHE A 36 -7.38 7.73 0.82
N ALA A 37 -7.05 8.05 -0.44
CA ALA A 37 -6.96 7.09 -1.53
C ALA A 37 -5.63 6.31 -1.56
N ALA A 38 -4.72 6.57 -0.61
CA ALA A 38 -3.50 5.78 -0.46
C ALA A 38 -3.82 4.31 -0.12
N ASP A 39 -3.13 3.38 -0.77
CA ASP A 39 -3.35 1.94 -0.59
C ASP A 39 -3.30 1.53 0.88
N LYS A 40 -4.32 0.79 1.32
CA LYS A 40 -4.35 0.22 2.67
C LYS A 40 -3.27 -0.86 2.77
N VAL A 41 -2.20 -0.57 3.51
CA VAL A 41 -1.18 -1.56 3.85
C VAL A 41 -1.79 -2.66 4.72
N ILE A 42 -1.87 -3.87 4.17
CA ILE A 42 -2.33 -5.06 4.90
C ILE A 42 -1.16 -5.59 5.75
N LYS A 43 -1.29 -5.52 7.07
CA LYS A 43 -0.31 -6.12 7.98
C LYS A 43 -0.54 -7.62 8.09
N LEU A 44 0.43 -8.39 7.63
CA LEU A 44 0.43 -9.85 7.76
C LEU A 44 0.99 -10.27 9.14
N PRO A 45 0.51 -11.40 9.70
CA PRO A 45 1.13 -11.98 10.89
C PRO A 45 2.56 -12.42 10.59
N GLN A 46 3.38 -12.64 11.62
CA GLN A 46 4.71 -13.24 11.43
C GLN A 46 4.57 -14.66 10.87
N PRO A 47 5.43 -15.06 9.90
CA PRO A 47 5.36 -16.39 9.31
C PRO A 47 5.76 -17.48 10.33
N ASN A 48 5.11 -18.63 10.26
CA ASN A 48 5.42 -19.77 11.10
C ASN A 48 6.62 -20.56 10.55
N LEU A 49 7.80 -20.30 11.11
CA LEU A 49 9.04 -20.98 10.72
C LEU A 49 9.11 -22.46 11.13
N ASN A 50 8.15 -22.93 11.94
CA ASN A 50 8.06 -24.31 12.43
C ASN A 50 6.86 -25.06 11.80
N ARG A 51 6.33 -24.58 10.68
CA ARG A 51 5.22 -25.24 9.98
C ARG A 51 5.66 -26.64 9.54
N THR A 52 4.83 -27.64 9.84
CA THR A 52 5.15 -29.06 9.60
C THR A 52 5.06 -29.41 8.12
N GLY A 53 5.97 -30.28 7.66
CA GLY A 53 6.02 -30.81 6.30
C GLY A 53 7.46 -31.11 5.91
N THR A 54 7.70 -32.23 5.24
CA THR A 54 9.05 -32.52 4.73
C THR A 54 9.19 -32.02 3.30
N VAL A 55 10.39 -31.54 2.95
CA VAL A 55 10.71 -31.13 1.58
C VAL A 55 10.43 -32.27 0.60
N MET A 56 10.78 -33.51 0.95
CA MET A 56 10.57 -34.68 0.10
C MET A 56 9.10 -34.96 -0.17
N LYS A 57 8.22 -34.82 0.82
CA LYS A 57 6.77 -34.98 0.63
C LYS A 57 6.20 -33.89 -0.27
N ALA A 58 6.58 -32.63 -0.02
CA ALA A 58 6.15 -31.50 -0.83
C ALA A 58 6.56 -31.68 -2.31
N LEU A 59 7.78 -32.17 -2.56
CA LEU A 59 8.25 -32.48 -3.91
C LEU A 59 7.48 -33.64 -4.55
N SER A 60 7.19 -34.71 -3.80
CA SER A 60 6.42 -35.85 -4.33
C SER A 60 4.97 -35.50 -4.68
N GLU A 61 4.36 -34.57 -3.93
CA GLU A 61 2.97 -34.14 -4.14
C GLU A 61 2.85 -32.98 -5.14
N ARG A 62 3.97 -32.35 -5.54
CA ARG A 62 3.98 -31.15 -6.38
C ARG A 62 3.43 -31.44 -7.78
N HIS A 63 2.29 -30.82 -8.08
CA HIS A 63 1.68 -30.78 -9.41
C HIS A 63 0.99 -29.43 -9.65
N SER A 64 0.58 -29.15 -10.89
CA SER A 64 -0.19 -27.94 -11.21
C SER A 64 -1.69 -28.19 -11.03
N THR A 65 -2.35 -27.33 -10.27
CA THR A 65 -3.81 -27.33 -10.09
C THR A 65 -4.42 -26.14 -10.84
N ARG A 66 -5.59 -26.34 -11.47
CA ARG A 66 -6.32 -25.30 -12.22
C ARG A 66 -7.75 -25.06 -11.73
N GLU A 67 -8.16 -25.78 -10.70
CA GLU A 67 -9.45 -25.65 -10.02
C GLU A 67 -9.21 -25.15 -8.59
N PHE A 68 -9.92 -24.10 -8.16
CA PHE A 68 -9.68 -23.43 -6.88
C PHE A 68 -11.00 -23.26 -6.12
N ALA A 69 -10.94 -23.34 -4.79
CA ALA A 69 -12.07 -22.99 -3.94
C ALA A 69 -12.35 -21.48 -4.00
N SER A 70 -13.62 -21.09 -3.87
CA SER A 70 -14.02 -19.67 -3.83
C SER A 70 -13.68 -18.95 -2.52
N LYS A 71 -13.24 -19.70 -1.49
CA LYS A 71 -12.85 -19.14 -0.20
C LYS A 71 -11.55 -18.34 -0.33
N THR A 72 -11.47 -17.24 0.41
CA THR A 72 -10.24 -16.46 0.54
C THR A 72 -9.17 -17.22 1.33
N LEU A 73 -7.90 -16.98 1.03
CA LEU A 73 -6.80 -17.40 1.89
C LEU A 73 -6.87 -16.62 3.20
N ASN A 74 -6.67 -17.31 4.33
CA ASN A 74 -6.47 -16.61 5.60
C ASN A 74 -5.10 -15.90 5.59
N LEU A 75 -4.97 -14.85 6.40
CA LEU A 75 -3.75 -14.02 6.42
C LEU A 75 -2.51 -14.77 6.91
N THR A 76 -2.67 -15.83 7.70
CA THR A 76 -1.55 -16.67 8.16
C THR A 76 -0.97 -17.49 7.01
N ASP A 77 -1.82 -18.19 6.25
CA ASP A 77 -1.40 -18.95 5.07
C ASP A 77 -0.80 -18.04 4.01
N LEU A 78 -1.37 -16.83 3.82
CA LEU A 78 -0.80 -15.83 2.92
C LEU A 78 0.59 -15.35 3.39
N SER A 79 0.76 -15.10 4.68
CA SER A 79 2.07 -14.71 5.25
C SER A 79 3.13 -15.77 5.05
N ASP A 80 2.80 -17.02 5.41
CA ASP A 80 3.70 -18.16 5.27
C ASP A 80 4.09 -18.39 3.80
N LEU A 81 3.12 -18.30 2.89
CA LEU A 81 3.32 -18.46 1.45
C LEU A 81 4.28 -17.40 0.89
N LEU A 82 4.03 -16.11 1.19
CA LEU A 82 4.86 -15.02 0.69
C LEU A 82 6.28 -15.06 1.28
N TRP A 83 6.40 -15.41 2.56
CA TRP A 83 7.70 -15.58 3.19
C TRP A 83 8.47 -16.78 2.60
N ALA A 84 7.81 -17.91 2.35
CA ALA A 84 8.46 -19.05 1.71
C ALA A 84 8.96 -18.69 0.30
N ALA A 85 8.15 -17.95 -0.47
CA ALA A 85 8.49 -17.55 -1.83
C ALA A 85 9.69 -16.59 -1.92
N ASN A 86 9.74 -15.52 -1.11
CA ASN A 86 10.82 -14.53 -1.18
C ASN A 86 11.02 -13.72 0.14
N GLY A 87 10.76 -14.32 1.29
CA GLY A 87 10.88 -13.68 2.61
C GLY A 87 12.33 -13.44 3.03
N VAL A 88 12.55 -12.46 3.91
CA VAL A 88 13.87 -12.28 4.57
C VAL A 88 14.07 -13.37 5.60
N ASN A 89 15.11 -14.20 5.44
CA ASN A 89 15.47 -15.27 6.37
C ASN A 89 16.74 -14.99 7.19
N ARG A 90 17.51 -13.98 6.81
CA ARG A 90 18.72 -13.51 7.51
C ARG A 90 18.59 -12.01 7.75
N LYS A 91 18.16 -11.64 8.95
CA LYS A 91 17.78 -10.26 9.31
C LYS A 91 18.98 -9.28 9.27
N ASP A 92 20.14 -9.78 9.64
CA ASP A 92 21.43 -9.07 9.65
C ASP A 92 21.87 -8.63 8.25
N SER A 93 21.64 -9.47 7.24
CA SER A 93 22.12 -9.26 5.87
C SER A 93 21.01 -8.94 4.86
N GLY A 94 19.74 -8.96 5.29
CA GLY A 94 18.58 -8.72 4.43
C GLY A 94 18.40 -9.76 3.32
N LYS A 95 19.07 -10.90 3.41
CA LYS A 95 19.03 -11.94 2.37
C LYS A 95 17.73 -12.74 2.43
N ARG A 96 17.33 -13.30 1.29
CA ARG A 96 16.02 -13.91 1.05
C ARG A 96 16.03 -15.44 1.09
N THR A 97 14.83 -16.03 1.15
CA THR A 97 14.60 -17.48 0.95
C THR A 97 14.95 -17.91 -0.47
N ALA A 98 14.64 -17.08 -1.48
CA ALA A 98 15.04 -17.29 -2.86
C ALA A 98 16.45 -16.72 -3.14
N PRO A 99 17.35 -17.47 -3.79
CA PRO A 99 18.64 -16.93 -4.25
C PRO A 99 18.44 -15.96 -5.43
N SER A 100 19.37 -15.01 -5.59
CA SER A 100 19.46 -14.13 -6.77
C SER A 100 20.91 -13.90 -7.15
N ALA A 101 21.18 -13.66 -8.43
CA ALA A 101 22.52 -13.39 -8.92
C ALA A 101 23.12 -12.20 -8.18
N LEU A 102 24.30 -12.37 -7.58
CA LEU A 102 25.00 -11.34 -6.80
C LEU A 102 24.14 -10.67 -5.71
N ASN A 103 23.10 -11.36 -5.20
CA ASN A 103 22.12 -10.78 -4.28
C ASN A 103 21.43 -9.52 -4.83
N LYS A 104 21.18 -9.44 -6.14
CA LYS A 104 20.49 -8.29 -6.76
C LYS A 104 19.05 -8.13 -6.30
N GLN A 105 18.40 -9.22 -5.88
CA GLN A 105 17.01 -9.22 -5.40
C GLN A 105 16.04 -8.52 -6.37
N GLU A 106 16.24 -8.70 -7.68
CA GLU A 106 15.48 -8.00 -8.73
C GLU A 106 14.01 -8.41 -8.85
N LEU A 107 13.63 -9.55 -8.25
CA LEU A 107 12.25 -10.01 -8.20
C LEU A 107 11.46 -9.22 -7.14
N THR A 108 10.73 -8.21 -7.60
CA THR A 108 9.69 -7.53 -6.82
C THR A 108 8.35 -8.11 -7.21
N TYR A 109 7.90 -9.14 -6.50
CA TYR A 109 6.48 -9.52 -6.54
C TYR A 109 5.78 -8.84 -5.36
N MET A 110 4.70 -8.13 -5.67
CA MET A 110 3.85 -7.23 -4.86
C MET A 110 4.32 -5.76 -4.85
#